data_AF-A0AAW2R8R9-F1
#
_entry.id   AF-A0AAW2R8R9-F1
#
_cell.length_a   1.000
_cell.length_b   1.000
_cell.length_c   1.000
_cell.angle_alpha   90.00
_cell.angle_beta   90.00
_cell.angle_gamma   90.00
#
_symmetry.space_group_name_H-M   'P 1'
#
loop_
_entity.id
_entity.type
_entity.pdbx_description
1 polymer ?
#
loop_
_entity_poly.entity_id
_entity_poly.type
_entity_poly.pdbx_seq_one_letter_code
_entity_poly.pdbx_strand_id
1 'polypeptide(L)'
;MPLKLDQPFNAKLVVKAGVGIEVERDENGGFGGADVADVINKSSWRRREDMRIKAAELSGKMKNEEEDAMNDAADQLHRLCMEHKQQK
;
A
#
# COMPACT_ATOMS: atom_id res chain seq x y z
N MET A 1 9.90 5.60 5.12
CA MET A 1 10.97 5.42 6.12
C MET A 1 10.71 4.12 6.88
N PRO A 2 11.44 3.03 6.58
CA PRO A 2 11.19 1.73 7.19
C PRO A 2 11.84 1.61 8.58
N LEU A 3 11.04 1.47 9.65
CA LEU A 3 11.51 1.42 11.04
C LEU A 3 11.69 -0.02 11.56
N LYS A 4 10.65 -0.86 11.48
CA LYS A 4 10.64 -2.24 12.02
C LYS A 4 9.69 -3.17 11.24
N LEU A 5 9.76 -4.47 11.55
CA LEU A 5 8.83 -5.51 11.08
C LEU A 5 8.80 -5.64 9.55
N ASP A 6 7.61 -5.54 8.97
CA ASP A 6 7.29 -5.63 7.55
C ASP A 6 7.62 -4.35 6.78
N GLN A 7 7.92 -3.26 7.48
CA GLN A 7 8.13 -1.95 6.86
C GLN A 7 9.26 -1.92 5.80
N PRO A 8 10.40 -2.64 5.94
CA PRO A 8 11.40 -2.68 4.88
C PRO A 8 10.88 -3.30 3.57
N PHE A 9 9.96 -4.27 3.67
CA PHE A 9 9.32 -4.86 2.51
C PHE A 9 8.23 -3.95 1.95
N ASN A 10 7.38 -3.40 2.82
CA ASN A 10 6.30 -2.49 2.43
C ASN A 10 6.82 -1.18 1.82
N ALA A 11 7.95 -0.65 2.31
CA ALA A 11 8.58 0.53 1.74
C ALA A 11 8.99 0.30 0.28
N LYS A 12 9.57 -0.87 -0.03
CA LYS A 12 9.92 -1.25 -1.40
C LYS A 12 8.69 -1.39 -2.29
N LEU A 13 7.58 -1.91 -1.76
CA LEU A 13 6.31 -1.97 -2.50
C LEU A 13 5.77 -0.57 -2.81
N VAL A 14 5.75 0.32 -1.82
CA VAL A 14 5.30 1.71 -1.97
C VAL A 14 6.13 2.48 -3.00
N VAL A 15 7.45 2.29 -3.00
CA VAL A 15 8.34 2.89 -4.01
C VAL A 15 8.07 2.31 -5.40
N LYS A 16 7.93 0.99 -5.52
CA LYS A 16 7.60 0.33 -6.79
C LYS A 16 6.25 0.76 -7.35
N ALA A 17 5.25 0.94 -6.49
CA ALA A 17 3.94 1.49 -6.85
C ALA A 17 4.02 2.98 -7.26
N GLY A 18 5.15 3.65 -6.98
CA GLY A 18 5.36 5.05 -7.32
C GLY A 18 4.53 6.01 -6.47
N VAL A 19 4.07 5.57 -5.31
CA VAL A 19 3.26 6.37 -4.36
C VAL A 19 4.09 6.90 -3.19
N GLY A 20 5.39 6.61 -3.16
CA GLY A 20 6.30 7.15 -2.16
C GLY A 20 7.77 7.10 -2.58
N ILE A 21 8.61 7.73 -1.75
CA ILE A 21 10.07 7.72 -1.87
C ILE A 21 10.62 7.10 -0.59
N GLU A 22 11.55 6.16 -0.73
CA GLU A 22 12.25 5.57 0.40
C GLU A 22 13.42 6.46 0.82
N VAL A 23 13.58 6.62 2.14
CA VAL A 23 14.79 7.17 2.73
C VAL A 23 15.64 5.97 3.08
N GLU A 24 16.83 5.88 2.51
CA GLU A 24 17.77 4.80 2.78
C GLU A 24 18.39 4.98 4.17
N ARG A 25 18.83 3.86 4.75
CA ARG A 25 19.57 3.89 6.02
C ARG A 25 21.05 4.13 5.74
N ASP A 26 21.69 4.85 6.65
CA ASP A 26 23.14 5.00 6.64
C ASP A 26 23.85 3.68 7.02
N GLU A 27 25.19 3.69 6.96
CA GLU A 27 26.03 2.54 7.32
C GLU A 27 25.84 2.06 8.76
N ASN A 28 25.34 2.92 9.65
CA ASN A 28 25.05 2.61 11.05
C ASN A 28 23.59 2.12 11.25
N GLY A 29 22.82 1.98 10.17
CA GLY A 29 21.43 1.55 10.20
C GLY A 29 20.44 2.63 10.65
N GLY A 30 20.88 3.89 10.77
CA GLY A 30 20.10 5.07 11.14
C GLY A 30 19.59 5.87 9.94
N PHE A 31 18.89 6.96 10.21
CA PHE A 31 18.48 7.94 9.19
C PHE A 31 19.22 9.25 9.43
N GLY A 32 20.02 9.69 8.46
CA GLY A 32 20.65 11.00 8.50
C GLY A 32 19.62 12.11 8.30
N GLY A 33 19.69 13.17 9.10
CA GLY A 33 18.83 14.35 8.92
C GLY A 33 19.02 15.00 7.55
N ALA A 34 20.25 14.96 7.01
CA ALA A 34 20.57 15.41 5.67
C ALA A 34 19.87 14.58 4.59
N ASP A 35 19.86 13.25 4.72
CA ASP A 35 19.23 12.34 3.76
C ASP A 35 17.71 12.53 3.72
N VAL A 36 17.09 12.72 4.89
CA VAL A 36 15.66 13.04 4.99
C VAL A 36 15.35 14.39 4.34
N ALA A 37 16.14 15.43 4.64
CA ALA A 37 15.97 16.75 4.06
C ALA A 37 16.15 16.73 2.54
N ASP A 38 17.12 15.96 2.05
CA ASP A 38 17.38 15.78 0.62
C ASP A 38 16.21 15.11 -0.08
N VAL A 39 15.64 14.03 0.46
CA VAL A 39 14.46 13.38 -0.14
C VAL A 39 13.26 14.33 -0.19
N ILE A 40 13.06 15.12 0.87
CA ILE A 40 12.00 16.13 0.90
C ILE A 40 12.25 17.21 -0.15
N ASN A 41 13.44 17.81 -0.19
CA ASN A 41 13.74 18.97 -1.04
C ASN A 41 13.98 18.60 -2.51
N LYS A 42 14.56 17.44 -2.80
CA LYS A 42 14.79 16.95 -4.17
C LYS A 42 13.50 16.48 -4.85
N SER A 43 12.43 16.25 -4.09
CA SER A 43 11.12 15.96 -4.68
C SER A 43 10.53 17.22 -5.30
N SER A 44 10.56 17.29 -6.64
CA SER A 44 9.93 18.38 -7.37
C SER A 44 8.41 18.40 -7.13
N TRP A 45 7.79 19.58 -7.21
CA TRP A 45 6.34 19.71 -7.09
C TRP A 45 5.60 18.76 -8.04
N ARG A 46 6.06 18.65 -9.28
CA ARG A 46 5.53 17.71 -10.28
C ARG A 46 5.61 16.25 -9.82
N ARG A 47 6.76 15.82 -9.29
CA ARG A 47 6.92 14.46 -8.75
C ARG A 47 6.01 14.20 -7.56
N ARG A 48 5.78 15.19 -6.70
CA ARG A 48 4.82 15.08 -5.57
C ARG A 48 3.39 14.94 -6.06
N GLU A 49 3.01 15.70 -7.08
CA GLU A 49 1.67 15.61 -7.67
C GLU A 49 1.45 14.27 -8.40
N ASP A 50 2.45 13.81 -9.17
CA ASP A 50 2.42 12.49 -9.81
C ASP A 50 2.25 11.36 -8.77
N MET A 51 2.90 11.46 -7.61
CA MET A 51 2.72 10.50 -6.51
C MET A 51 1.31 10.54 -5.92
N ARG A 52 0.71 11.74 -5.78
CA ARG A 52 -0.67 11.90 -5.28
C ARG A 52 -1.70 11.32 -6.23
N ILE A 53 -1.54 11.54 -7.53
CA ILE A 53 -2.41 10.96 -8.56
C ILE A 53 -2.33 9.43 -8.49
N LYS A 54 -1.12 8.86 -8.49
CA LYS A 54 -0.94 7.40 -8.35
C LYS A 54 -1.52 6.85 -7.06
N ALA A 55 -1.39 7.58 -5.95
CA ALA A 55 -1.98 7.18 -4.68
C ALA A 55 -3.52 7.15 -4.74
N ALA A 56 -4.13 8.14 -5.40
CA ALA A 56 -5.59 8.17 -5.61
C ALA A 56 -6.06 7.04 -6.53
N GLU A 57 -5.36 6.78 -7.64
CA GLU A 57 -5.65 5.67 -8.54
C GLU A 57 -5.53 4.32 -7.83
N LEU A 58 -4.46 4.11 -7.06
CA LEU A 58 -4.26 2.89 -6.28
C LEU A 58 -5.37 2.72 -5.24
N SER A 59 -5.77 3.79 -4.54
CA SER A 59 -6.88 3.74 -3.60
C SER A 59 -8.20 3.37 -4.26
N GLY A 60 -8.47 3.88 -5.46
CA GLY A 60 -9.66 3.50 -6.23
C GLY A 60 -9.66 2.02 -6.59
N LYS A 61 -8.54 1.49 -7.07
CA LYS A 61 -8.40 0.05 -7.39
C LYS A 61 -8.61 -0.83 -6.16
N MET A 62 -7.98 -0.48 -5.04
CA MET A 62 -8.12 -1.24 -3.79
C MET A 62 -9.57 -1.29 -3.29
N LYS A 63 -10.33 -0.19 -3.42
CA LYS A 63 -11.75 -0.18 -3.01
C LYS A 63 -12.61 -1.10 -3.87
N ASN A 64 -12.39 -1.09 -5.18
CA ASN A 64 -13.13 -1.98 -6.09
C ASN A 64 -12.80 -3.45 -5.80
N GLU A 65 -11.51 -3.77 -5.64
CA GLU A 65 -11.08 -5.14 -5.29
C GLU A 65 -11.62 -5.59 -3.92
N GLU A 66 -11.72 -4.69 -2.95
CA GLU A 66 -12.33 -4.96 -1.64
C GLU A 66 -13.82 -5.27 -1.77
N GLU A 67 -14.57 -4.49 -2.54
CA GLU A 67 -16.00 -4.71 -2.78
C GLU A 67 -16.26 -6.04 -3.48
N ASP A 68 -15.49 -6.34 -4.53
CA ASP A 68 -15.58 -7.60 -5.28
C ASP A 68 -15.28 -8.81 -4.36
N ALA A 69 -14.19 -8.75 -3.59
CA ALA A 69 -13.81 -9.83 -2.68
C ALA A 69 -14.84 -10.03 -1.56
N MET A 70 -15.46 -8.95 -1.07
CA MET A 70 -16.51 -9.03 -0.05
C MET A 70 -17.79 -9.65 -0.60
N ASN A 71 -18.21 -9.27 -1.81
CA ASN A 71 -19.35 -9.88 -2.49
C ASN A 71 -19.13 -11.37 -2.75
N ASP A 72 -17.95 -11.74 -3.26
CA ASP A 72 -17.59 -13.14 -3.50
C ASP A 72 -17.60 -13.96 -2.20
N ALA A 73 -17.10 -13.40 -1.09
CA ALA A 73 -17.14 -14.04 0.21
C ALA A 73 -18.58 -14.22 0.72
N ALA A 74 -19.45 -13.20 0.55
CA ALA A 74 -20.85 -13.26 0.94
C ALA A 74 -21.62 -14.33 0.14
N ASP A 75 -21.37 -14.43 -1.17
CA ASP A 75 -21.96 -15.44 -2.04
C ASP A 75 -21.54 -16.86 -1.65
N GLN A 76 -20.24 -17.06 -1.34
CA GLN A 76 -19.74 -18.34 -0.86
C GLN A 76 -20.39 -18.75 0.47
N LEU A 77 -20.49 -17.82 1.42
CA LEU A 77 -21.15 -18.07 2.70
C LEU A 77 -22.65 -18.36 2.52
N HIS A 78 -23.33 -17.65 1.61
CA HIS A 78 -24.73 -17.88 1.31
C HIS A 78 -24.97 -19.30 0.75
N ARG A 79 -24.15 -19.73 -0.21
CA ARG A 79 -24.20 -21.09 -0.78
C ARG A 79 -24.03 -22.16 0.28
N LEU A 80 -22.99 -22.03 1.13
CA LEU A 80 -22.75 -22.95 2.24
C LEU A 80 -23.96 -23.05 3.18
N CYS A 81 -24.59 -21.92 3.52
CA CYS A 81 -25.77 -21.93 4.38
C CYS A 81 -26.98 -22.62 3.73
N MET A 82 -27.18 -22.46 2.43
CA MET A 82 -28.28 -23.07 1.70
C MET A 82 -28.09 -24.58 1.56
N GLU A 83 -26.87 -25.03 1.27
CA GLU A 83 -26.52 -26.46 1.24
C GLU A 83 -26.75 -27.12 2.61
N HIS A 84 -26.35 -26.46 3.69
CA HIS A 84 -26.59 -26.95 5.05
C HIS A 84 -28.08 -27.03 5.41
N LYS A 85 -28.91 -26.12 4.89
CA LYS A 85 -30.37 -26.16 5.08
C LYS A 85 -31.04 -27.28 4.30
N GLN A 86 -30.51 -27.68 3.15
CA GLN A 86 -31.07 -28.78 2.35
C GLN A 86 -30.68 -30.17 2.85
N GLN A 87 -29.68 -30.27 3.74
CA GLN A 87 -29.27 -31.52 4.37
C GLN A 87 -30.04 -31.86 5.67
N LYS A 88 -30.95 -30.98 6.12
CA LYS A 88 -31.87 -31.19 7.24
C LYS A 88 -33.28 -31.45 6.75
#